data_AF-A0A5J6D364-F1
#
_entry.id   AF-A0A5J6D364-F1
#
_cell.length_a   1.000
_cell.length_b   1.000
_cell.length_c   1.000
_cell.angle_alpha   90.00
_cell.angle_beta   90.00
_cell.angle_gamma   90.00
#
_symmetry.space_group_name_H-M   'P 1'
#
loop_
_entity.id
_entity.type
_entity.pdbx_description
1 polymer ?
#
loop_
_entity_poly.entity_id
_entity_poly.type
_entity_poly.pdbx_seq_one_letter_code
_entity_poly.pdbx_strand_id
1 'polypeptide(L)'
;DICLFIVMLTWIALLEGCQISIVGLQNVNVEAYKESHPRAYAVCNLAHKGPNVERFLVGRQFLLLFNGFLVSRIGGGKQEDFYIGDWHWNVEATQFFWLNATLLMVVIVVPGQLVTQLIAMDKMLGFLNLKFYAYYTGLMP
;
A
#
# COMPACT_ATOMS: atom_id res chain seq x y z
N ASP A 1 -17.85 6.54 -4.22
CA ASP A 1 -17.02 5.45 -4.77
C ASP A 1 -15.59 5.85 -5.04
N ILE A 2 -15.33 6.89 -5.85
CA ILE A 2 -13.96 7.33 -6.17
C ILE A 2 -13.16 7.77 -4.93
N CYS A 3 -13.77 8.52 -3.99
CA CYS A 3 -13.07 8.90 -2.75
C CYS A 3 -12.66 7.69 -1.92
N LEU A 4 -13.55 6.68 -1.79
CA LEU A 4 -13.24 5.43 -1.10
C LEU A 4 -12.11 4.68 -1.82
N PHE A 5 -12.16 4.59 -3.15
CA PHE A 5 -11.11 3.97 -3.96
C PHE A 5 -9.74 4.62 -3.73
N ILE A 6 -9.66 5.96 -3.75
CA ILE A 6 -8.41 6.69 -3.51
C ILE A 6 -7.90 6.47 -2.09
N VAL A 7 -8.79 6.49 -1.08
CA VAL A 7 -8.42 6.23 0.31
C VAL A 7 -7.86 4.82 0.47
N MET A 8 -8.52 3.81 -0.12
CA MET A 8 -8.05 2.42 -0.06
C MET A 8 -6.73 2.21 -0.80
N LEU A 9 -6.55 2.81 -1.98
CA LEU A 9 -5.28 2.76 -2.70
C LEU A 9 -4.16 3.44 -1.92
N THR A 10 -4.44 4.58 -1.29
CA THR A 10 -3.47 5.28 -0.43
C THR A 10 -3.11 4.41 0.77
N TRP A 11 -4.08 3.69 1.36
CA TRP A 11 -3.80 2.78 2.46
C TRP A 11 -2.93 1.59 2.03
N ILE A 12 -3.21 0.98 0.88
CA ILE A 12 -2.38 -0.10 0.30
C ILE A 12 -0.96 0.39 0.08
N ALA A 13 -0.80 1.56 -0.54
CA ALA A 13 0.48 2.21 -0.77
C ALA A 13 1.30 2.35 0.54
N LEU A 14 0.64 2.86 1.59
CA LEU A 14 1.27 3.03 2.90
C LEU A 14 1.68 1.68 3.53
N LEU A 15 0.86 0.63 3.41
CA LEU A 15 1.18 -0.68 3.98
C LEU A 15 2.40 -1.33 3.30
N GLU A 16 2.56 -1.15 1.99
CA GLU A 16 3.71 -1.65 1.22
C GLU A 16 5.01 -0.92 1.58
N GLY A 17 4.99 0.41 1.55
CA GLY A 17 6.19 1.17 1.89
C GLY A 17 6.63 0.95 3.35
N CYS A 18 5.67 0.75 4.27
CA CYS A 18 5.95 0.50 5.68
C CYS A 18 6.74 -0.79 5.85
N GLN A 19 6.30 -1.87 5.21
CA GLN A 19 6.96 -3.16 5.25
C GLN A 19 8.41 -3.05 4.79
N ILE A 20 8.64 -2.43 3.63
CA ILE A 20 9.98 -2.29 3.08
C ILE A 20 10.87 -1.47 4.00
N SER A 21 10.35 -0.39 4.56
CA SER A 21 11.12 0.46 5.47
C SER A 21 11.47 -0.27 6.77
N ILE A 22 10.52 -0.99 7.38
CA ILE A 22 10.75 -1.73 8.64
C ILE A 22 11.75 -2.87 8.44
N VAL A 23 11.62 -3.63 7.34
CA VAL A 23 12.54 -4.73 7.02
C VAL A 23 13.91 -4.20 6.64
N GLY A 24 13.98 -3.15 5.81
CA GLY A 24 15.25 -2.53 5.41
C GLY A 24 16.02 -1.91 6.57
N LEU A 25 15.32 -1.38 7.58
CA LEU A 25 15.95 -0.78 8.76
C LEU A 25 16.34 -1.78 9.85
N GLN A 26 16.07 -3.09 9.71
CA GLN A 26 16.49 -4.09 10.71
C GLN A 26 18.00 -4.13 10.94
N ASN A 27 18.79 -3.85 9.91
CA ASN A 27 20.25 -3.93 9.96
C ASN A 27 20.91 -2.55 10.18
N VAL A 28 20.12 -1.48 10.30
CA VAL A 28 20.63 -0.11 10.43
C VAL A 28 20.59 0.31 11.90
N ASN A 29 21.66 0.95 12.39
CA ASN A 29 21.65 1.50 13.75
C ASN A 29 20.73 2.73 13.82
N VAL A 30 19.49 2.50 14.26
CA VAL A 30 18.44 3.52 14.34
C VAL A 30 18.73 4.54 15.46
N GLU A 31 19.57 4.22 16.45
CA GLU A 31 19.90 5.11 17.58
C GLU A 31 20.60 6.39 17.11
N ALA A 32 21.41 6.32 16.05
CA ALA A 32 22.08 7.47 15.46
C ALA A 32 21.11 8.52 14.89
N TYR A 33 19.88 8.13 14.57
CA TYR A 33 18.87 8.99 13.94
C TYR A 33 17.83 9.53 14.92
N LYS A 34 18.00 9.28 16.22
CA LYS A 34 17.05 9.66 17.28
C LYS A 34 16.70 11.16 17.29
N GLU A 35 17.68 12.03 17.05
CA GLU A 35 17.47 13.49 17.07
C GLU A 35 16.89 14.02 15.74
N SER A 36 17.22 13.39 14.62
CA SER A 36 16.78 13.83 13.29
C SER A 36 15.35 13.35 12.94
N HIS A 37 15.01 12.12 13.32
CA HIS A 37 13.74 11.45 12.96
C HIS A 37 13.12 10.74 14.18
N PRO A 38 12.62 11.49 15.18
CA PRO A 38 12.18 10.92 16.47
C PRO A 38 11.00 9.95 16.34
N ARG A 39 10.11 10.12 15.34
CA ARG A 39 8.98 9.20 15.13
C ARG A 39 9.41 7.90 14.48
N ALA A 40 10.27 7.98 13.45
CA ALA A 40 10.84 6.80 12.82
C ALA A 40 11.61 5.95 13.85
N TYR A 41 12.34 6.61 14.76
CA TYR A 41 13.00 5.94 15.87
C TYR A 41 12.02 5.21 16.80
N ALA A 42 10.93 5.87 17.24
CA ALA A 42 9.94 5.23 18.10
C ALA A 42 9.27 4.01 17.43
N VAL A 43 8.91 4.12 16.14
CA VAL A 43 8.30 3.04 15.37
C VAL A 43 9.28 1.88 15.17
N CYS A 44 10.54 2.15 14.81
CA CYS A 44 11.54 1.10 14.65
C CYS A 44 11.85 0.42 15.99
N ASN A 45 11.99 1.19 17.07
CA ASN A 45 12.23 0.62 18.40
C ASN A 45 11.06 -0.27 18.86
N LEU A 46 9.82 0.06 18.50
CA LEU A 46 8.66 -0.79 18.76
C LEU A 46 8.62 -2.03 17.85
N ALA A 47 8.85 -1.85 16.55
CA ALA A 47 8.77 -2.90 15.54
C ALA A 47 9.90 -3.94 15.69
N HIS A 48 11.12 -3.50 15.96
CA HIS A 48 12.29 -4.37 16.14
C HIS A 48 12.42 -4.93 17.56
N LYS A 49 11.51 -4.59 18.48
CA LYS A 49 11.47 -5.18 19.82
C LYS A 49 10.82 -6.57 19.78
N GLY A 50 11.63 -7.61 19.87
CA GLY A 50 11.16 -9.00 19.94
C GLY A 50 10.44 -9.45 18.66
N PRO A 51 9.38 -10.29 18.74
CA PRO A 51 8.71 -10.85 17.58
C PRO A 51 7.70 -9.88 16.90
N ASN A 52 7.83 -8.58 17.13
CA ASN A 52 6.85 -7.59 16.65
C ASN A 52 6.87 -7.40 15.14
N VAL A 53 8.03 -7.53 14.48
CA VAL A 53 8.12 -7.49 13.01
C VAL A 53 7.26 -8.58 12.39
N GLU A 54 7.38 -9.83 12.85
CA GLU A 54 6.64 -10.96 12.27
C GLU A 54 5.12 -10.77 12.44
N ARG A 55 4.70 -10.33 13.63
CA ARG A 55 3.29 -10.00 13.91
C ARG A 55 2.78 -8.88 13.01
N PHE A 56 3.60 -7.86 12.78
CA PHE A 56 3.28 -6.78 11.86
C PHE A 56 3.13 -7.29 10.43
N LEU A 57 4.06 -8.11 9.93
CA LEU A 57 4.02 -8.67 8.58
C LEU A 57 2.73 -9.48 8.33
N VAL A 58 2.32 -10.30 9.31
CA VAL A 58 1.09 -11.10 9.21
C VAL A 58 -0.16 -10.21 9.24
N GLY A 59 -0.26 -9.28 10.19
CA GLY A 59 -1.41 -8.38 10.30
C GLY A 59 -1.57 -7.47 9.08
N ARG A 60 -0.44 -7.01 8.53
CA ARG A 60 -0.40 -6.18 7.32
C ARG A 60 -0.86 -6.97 6.08
N GLN A 61 -0.46 -8.23 5.91
CA GLN A 61 -0.91 -9.04 4.77
C GLN A 61 -2.44 -9.22 4.77
N PHE A 62 -3.04 -9.39 5.95
CA PHE A 62 -4.50 -9.42 6.09
C PHE A 62 -5.14 -8.10 5.64
N LEU A 63 -4.63 -6.96 6.10
CA LEU A 63 -5.15 -5.64 5.71
C LEU A 63 -4.97 -5.34 4.22
N LEU A 64 -3.87 -5.79 3.61
CA LEU A 64 -3.65 -5.67 2.17
C LEU A 64 -4.74 -6.43 1.39
N LEU A 65 -4.97 -7.70 1.74
CA LEU A 65 -6.00 -8.53 1.11
C LEU A 65 -7.38 -7.92 1.31
N PHE A 66 -7.70 -7.49 2.53
CA PHE A 66 -8.97 -6.84 2.84
C PHE A 66 -9.22 -5.60 1.98
N ASN A 67 -8.23 -4.70 1.88
CA ASN A 67 -8.34 -3.53 1.02
C ASN A 67 -8.45 -3.90 -0.47
N GLY A 68 -7.68 -4.90 -0.93
CA GLY A 68 -7.78 -5.42 -2.29
C GLY A 68 -9.17 -5.94 -2.64
N PHE A 69 -9.80 -6.70 -1.73
CA PHE A 69 -11.17 -7.19 -1.91
C PHE A 69 -12.19 -6.04 -1.96
N LEU A 70 -12.08 -5.04 -1.09
CA LEU A 70 -12.99 -3.89 -1.09
C LEU A 70 -12.85 -3.06 -2.37
N VAL A 71 -11.63 -2.83 -2.83
CA VAL A 71 -11.35 -2.13 -4.09
C VAL A 71 -11.90 -2.93 -5.28
N SER A 72 -11.75 -4.26 -5.27
CA SER A 72 -12.35 -5.15 -6.28
C SER A 72 -13.86 -5.10 -6.30
N ARG A 73 -14.52 -4.92 -5.15
CA ARG A 73 -15.97 -4.80 -5.10
C ARG A 73 -16.47 -3.49 -5.68
N ILE A 74 -15.72 -2.40 -5.49
CA ILE A 74 -16.06 -1.05 -5.98
C ILE A 74 -15.78 -0.93 -7.49
N GLY A 75 -14.73 -1.58 -8.00
CA GLY A 75 -14.30 -1.48 -9.40
C GLY A 75 -15.03 -2.40 -10.40
N GLY A 76 -16.03 -3.16 -9.97
CA GLY A 76 -16.73 -4.12 -10.83
C GLY A 76 -17.54 -3.44 -11.95
N GLY A 77 -17.16 -3.70 -13.21
CA GLY A 77 -17.87 -3.19 -14.38
C GLY A 77 -19.07 -4.06 -14.80
N LYS A 78 -19.98 -3.48 -15.59
CA LYS A 78 -21.04 -4.23 -16.29
C LYS A 78 -20.51 -4.74 -17.63
N GLN A 79 -21.01 -5.89 -18.08
CA GLN A 79 -20.71 -6.41 -19.41
C GLN A 79 -21.53 -5.67 -20.46
N GLU A 80 -21.01 -4.54 -20.94
CA GLU A 80 -21.66 -3.72 -21.94
C GLU A 80 -20.65 -3.30 -23.02
N ASP A 81 -21.13 -3.14 -24.25
CA ASP A 81 -20.35 -2.53 -25.34
C ASP A 81 -20.20 -1.04 -25.06
N PHE A 82 -18.96 -0.57 -25.10
CA PHE A 82 -18.64 0.82 -24.82
C PHE A 82 -18.00 1.49 -26.04
N TYR A 83 -18.51 2.66 -26.39
CA TYR A 83 -18.04 3.43 -27.54
C TYR A 83 -17.49 4.78 -27.05
N ILE A 84 -16.23 5.09 -27.36
CA ILE A 84 -15.65 6.44 -27.20
C ILE A 84 -15.47 7.04 -28.59
N GLY A 85 -16.45 7.83 -29.05
CA GLY A 85 -16.44 8.32 -30.43
C GLY A 85 -16.45 7.17 -31.42
N ASP A 86 -15.51 7.14 -32.37
CA ASP A 86 -15.37 6.05 -33.35
C ASP A 86 -14.65 4.82 -32.77
N TRP A 87 -14.12 4.90 -31.54
CA TRP A 87 -13.42 3.79 -30.91
C TRP A 87 -14.40 2.84 -30.24
N HIS A 88 -14.45 1.61 -30.74
CA HIS A 88 -15.25 0.52 -30.19
C HIS A 88 -14.42 -0.34 -29.22
N TRP A 89 -14.84 -0.36 -27.96
CA TRP A 89 -14.26 -1.23 -26.94
C TRP A 89 -15.05 -2.55 -26.90
N ASN A 90 -14.41 -3.61 -27.39
CA ASN A 90 -15.02 -4.95 -27.53
C ASN A 90 -15.38 -5.58 -26.17
N VAL A 91 -16.50 -6.31 -26.11
CA VAL A 91 -16.92 -7.16 -24.98
C VAL A 91 -15.80 -8.04 -24.43
N GLU A 92 -14.95 -8.62 -25.28
CA GLU A 92 -13.81 -9.45 -24.83
C GLU A 92 -12.81 -8.65 -23.99
N ALA A 93 -12.55 -7.40 -24.40
CA ALA A 93 -11.72 -6.47 -23.64
C ALA A 93 -12.40 -6.05 -22.34
N THR A 94 -13.72 -5.81 -22.35
CA THR A 94 -14.49 -5.55 -21.11
C THR A 94 -14.42 -6.73 -20.14
N GLN A 95 -14.55 -7.95 -20.64
CA GLN A 95 -14.48 -9.15 -19.84
C GLN A 95 -13.09 -9.35 -19.23
N PHE A 96 -12.03 -9.15 -20.02
CA PHE A 96 -10.67 -9.29 -19.51
C PHE A 96 -10.29 -8.19 -18.51
N PHE A 97 -10.52 -6.92 -18.85
CA PHE A 97 -10.05 -5.80 -18.02
C PHE A 97 -10.92 -5.54 -16.80
N TRP A 98 -12.25 -5.58 -16.94
CA TRP A 98 -13.19 -5.19 -15.88
C TRP A 98 -13.75 -6.38 -15.12
N LEU A 99 -14.22 -7.43 -15.80
CA LEU A 99 -14.84 -8.58 -15.13
C LEU A 99 -13.80 -9.45 -14.41
N ASN A 100 -12.63 -9.68 -15.03
CA ASN A 100 -11.52 -10.39 -14.38
C ASN A 100 -10.67 -9.49 -13.47
N ALA A 101 -11.08 -8.23 -13.23
CA ALA A 101 -10.36 -7.27 -12.40
C ALA A 101 -8.87 -7.06 -12.78
N THR A 102 -8.49 -7.37 -14.02
CA THR A 102 -7.08 -7.30 -14.45
C THR A 102 -6.59 -5.85 -14.50
N LEU A 103 -7.42 -4.93 -15.00
CA LEU A 103 -7.10 -3.51 -14.99
C LEU A 103 -6.95 -2.98 -13.57
N LEU A 104 -7.83 -3.42 -12.68
CA LEU A 104 -7.81 -3.03 -11.27
C LEU A 104 -6.54 -3.51 -10.57
N MET A 105 -6.11 -4.75 -10.85
CA MET A 105 -4.83 -5.27 -10.36
C MET A 105 -3.65 -4.43 -10.83
N VAL A 106 -3.61 -4.03 -12.11
CA VAL A 106 -2.57 -3.14 -12.63
C VAL A 106 -2.56 -1.80 -11.89
N VAL A 107 -3.73 -1.22 -11.63
CA VAL A 107 -3.85 0.06 -10.89
C VAL A 107 -3.47 -0.09 -9.41
N ILE A 108 -3.77 -1.22 -8.76
CA ILE A 108 -3.33 -1.42 -7.38
C ILE A 108 -1.80 -1.61 -7.34
N VAL A 109 -1.27 -2.48 -8.19
CA VAL A 109 0.14 -2.88 -8.15
C VAL A 109 1.07 -1.76 -8.59
N VAL A 110 0.78 -1.11 -9.72
CA VAL A 110 1.72 -0.16 -10.32
C VAL A 110 1.72 1.18 -9.56
N PRO A 111 0.66 2.00 -9.60
CA PRO A 111 0.67 3.27 -8.88
C PRO A 111 0.46 3.13 -7.37
N GLY A 112 -0.24 2.09 -6.89
CA GLY A 112 -0.46 1.89 -5.45
C GLY A 112 0.79 1.34 -4.75
N GLN A 113 1.26 0.16 -5.17
CA GLN A 113 2.33 -0.55 -4.47
C GLN A 113 3.73 -0.10 -4.94
N LEU A 114 4.03 -0.26 -6.23
CA LEU A 114 5.40 -0.14 -6.76
C LEU A 114 6.03 1.25 -6.51
N VAL A 115 5.28 2.32 -6.74
CA VAL A 115 5.76 3.71 -6.54
C VAL A 115 6.19 3.92 -5.10
N THR A 116 5.37 3.47 -4.15
CA THR A 116 5.63 3.67 -2.72
C THR A 116 6.76 2.77 -2.23
N GLN A 117 6.90 1.57 -2.81
CA GLN A 117 8.03 0.69 -2.54
C GLN A 117 9.36 1.32 -2.98
N LEU A 118 9.41 1.95 -4.16
CA LEU A 118 10.60 2.64 -4.65
C LEU A 118 10.99 3.83 -3.76
N ILE A 119 10.01 4.65 -3.35
CA ILE A 119 10.24 5.77 -2.45
C ILE A 119 10.73 5.29 -1.08
N ALA A 120 10.13 4.21 -0.57
CA ALA A 120 10.54 3.62 0.70
C ALA A 120 11.98 3.09 0.65
N MET A 121 12.42 2.47 -0.46
CA MET A 121 13.80 2.00 -0.58
C MET A 121 14.83 3.13 -0.58
N ASP A 122 14.54 4.26 -1.25
CA ASP A 122 15.48 5.39 -1.30
C ASP A 122 15.52 6.17 0.04
N LYS A 123 14.37 6.33 0.72
CA LYS A 123 14.23 7.17 1.91
C LYS A 123 13.47 6.52 3.06
N MET A 124 13.90 5.33 3.49
CA MET A 124 13.26 4.52 4.55
C MET A 124 12.94 5.31 5.83
N LEU A 125 13.91 6.05 6.36
CA LEU A 125 13.76 6.84 7.60
C LEU A 125 12.82 8.04 7.45
N GLY A 126 12.95 8.78 6.34
CA GLY A 126 12.10 9.94 6.05
C GLY A 126 10.65 9.53 5.86
N PHE A 127 10.46 8.37 5.25
CA PHE A 127 9.16 7.78 4.99
C PHE A 127 8.45 7.33 6.28
N LEU A 128 9.15 6.67 7.22
CA LEU A 128 8.60 6.32 8.53
C LEU A 128 8.34 7.52 9.45
N ASN A 129 8.97 8.67 9.21
CA ASN A 129 8.80 9.87 10.03
C ASN A 129 7.55 10.70 9.65
N LEU A 130 6.85 10.34 8.56
CA LEU A 130 5.64 11.03 8.11
C LEU A 130 4.51 10.95 9.16
N LYS A 131 3.78 12.06 9.33
CA LYS A 131 2.79 12.26 10.43
C LYS A 131 1.64 11.25 10.43
N PHE A 132 1.31 10.66 9.27
CA PHE A 132 0.20 9.72 9.13
C PHE A 132 0.61 8.24 9.22
N TYR A 133 1.91 7.94 9.36
CA TYR A 133 2.43 6.58 9.16
C TYR A 133 2.04 5.60 10.29
N ALA A 134 2.10 6.04 11.55
CA ALA A 134 1.79 5.23 12.72
C ALA A 134 0.29 4.90 12.88
N TYR A 135 -0.60 5.78 12.40
CA TYR A 135 -2.06 5.61 12.55
C TYR A 135 -2.64 4.47 11.70
N TYR A 136 -2.06 4.20 10.52
CA TYR A 136 -2.60 3.23 9.56
C TYR A 136 -2.01 1.81 9.66
N THR A 137 -1.00 1.61 10.50
CA THR A 137 -0.23 0.36 10.60
C THR A 137 -0.38 -0.34 11.94
N GLY A 138 -1.23 0.18 12.85
CA GLY A 138 -1.48 -0.43 14.17
C GLY A 138 -0.28 -0.34 15.13
N LEU A 139 0.80 0.32 14.72
CA LEU A 139 1.98 0.59 15.55
C LEU A 139 1.75 1.93 16.28
N MET A 140 0.85 1.90 17.26
CA MET A 140 0.79 2.97 18.26
C MET A 140 1.89 2.74 19.31
N PRO A 141 2.73 3.74 19.63
CA PRO A 141 3.49 3.72 20.87
C PRO A 141 2.58 3.71 22.11
#